data_AF-A8V2A5-F1
#
_entry.id   AF-A8V2A5-F1
#
_cell.length_a   1.000
_cell.length_b   1.000
_cell.length_c   1.000
_cell.angle_alpha   90.00
_cell.angle_beta   90.00
_cell.angle_gamma   90.00
#
_symmetry.space_group_name_H-M   'P 1'
#
loop_
_entity.id
_entity.type
_entity.pdbx_description
1 polymer ?
#
loop_
_entity_poly.entity_id
_entity_poly.type
_entity_poly.pdbx_seq_one_letter_code
_entity_poly.pdbx_strand_id
1 'polypeptide(L)'
;VPGDKIKIKFAAKGGGSENQSKQKMLKPSDGWEGVKEFILCAIANAGPNACPPFTVGVGIGGTFDYSAVLAKKALFRHIGERHPDPRIAKLEEELIEEANKLGVGPLGFGGSTTAVDVKIEVAPVHIASLPVAVNIQCHAARHKEIEI
;
A
#
# COMPACT_ATOMS: atom_id res chain seq x y z
N VAL A 1 4.98 -3.22 23.41
CA VAL A 1 4.60 -4.63 23.73
C VAL A 1 5.69 -5.21 24.67
N PRO A 2 5.67 -6.48 25.15
CA PRO A 2 6.44 -6.93 26.32
C PRO A 2 7.84 -6.32 26.45
N GLY A 3 8.19 -5.88 27.66
CA GLY A 3 9.32 -5.01 27.93
C GLY A 3 8.88 -3.76 28.69
N ASP A 4 9.80 -2.84 28.88
CA ASP A 4 9.66 -1.59 29.64
C ASP A 4 9.56 -0.34 28.75
N LYS A 5 9.55 -0.52 27.41
CA LYS A 5 9.53 0.57 26.42
C LYS A 5 8.23 0.67 25.64
N ILE A 6 7.93 1.88 25.18
CA ILE A 6 6.79 2.22 24.33
C ILE A 6 7.28 2.73 22.99
N LYS A 7 6.89 2.01 21.93
CA LYS A 7 7.13 2.42 20.54
C LYS A 7 5.90 3.13 19.97
N ILE A 8 6.06 4.37 19.54
CA ILE A 8 4.98 5.21 18.99
C ILE A 8 5.27 5.49 17.52
N LYS A 9 4.31 5.15 16.67
CA LYS A 9 4.30 5.52 15.24
C LYS A 9 3.24 6.57 15.00
N PHE A 10 3.64 7.71 14.46
CA PHE A 10 2.75 8.81 14.12
C PHE A 10 2.75 9.05 12.61
N ALA A 11 1.56 9.21 12.03
CA ALA A 11 1.37 9.57 10.64
C ALA A 11 0.38 10.73 10.51
N ALA A 12 0.86 11.89 10.06
CA ALA A 12 0.00 13.01 9.69
C ALA A 12 -0.54 12.79 8.27
N LYS A 13 -1.62 12.02 8.14
CA LYS A 13 -2.16 11.67 6.82
C LYS A 13 -2.88 12.85 6.16
N GLY A 14 -2.65 13.04 4.86
CA GLY A 14 -3.39 14.02 4.07
C GLY A 14 -4.73 13.44 3.61
N GLY A 15 -5.83 14.21 3.79
CA GLY A 15 -7.17 13.78 3.42
C GLY A 15 -7.33 13.38 1.95
N GLY A 16 -6.68 14.10 1.01
CA GLY A 16 -6.73 13.75 -0.42
C GLY A 16 -6.23 12.33 -0.69
N SER A 17 -5.08 11.97 -0.13
CA SER A 17 -4.52 10.61 -0.26
C SER A 17 -5.32 9.54 0.47
N GLU A 18 -5.91 9.87 1.63
CA GLU A 18 -6.77 8.93 2.36
C GLU A 18 -8.06 8.64 1.55
N ASN A 19 -8.69 9.66 0.97
CA ASN A 19 -9.90 9.52 0.17
C ASN A 19 -9.69 8.72 -1.12
N GLN A 20 -8.47 8.68 -1.64
CA GLN A 20 -8.12 7.85 -2.80
C GLN A 20 -7.79 6.40 -2.44
N SER A 21 -7.63 6.06 -1.16
CA SER A 21 -7.45 4.68 -0.72
C SER A 21 -8.69 3.83 -1.01
N LYS A 22 -8.51 2.53 -1.22
CA LYS A 22 -9.58 1.60 -1.61
C LYS A 22 -9.46 0.29 -0.86
N GLN A 23 -10.59 -0.37 -0.68
CA GLN A 23 -10.64 -1.69 -0.07
C GLN A 23 -11.68 -2.53 -0.80
N LYS A 24 -11.37 -3.82 -1.00
CA LYS A 24 -12.26 -4.77 -1.67
C LYS A 24 -12.15 -6.14 -1.02
N MET A 25 -13.28 -6.84 -0.96
CA MET A 25 -13.33 -8.25 -0.61
C MET A 25 -13.29 -9.05 -1.91
N LEU A 26 -12.12 -9.58 -2.25
CA LEU A 26 -11.96 -10.46 -3.40
C LEU A 26 -12.42 -11.87 -3.06
N LYS A 27 -12.69 -12.64 -4.11
CA LYS A 27 -12.88 -14.09 -3.98
C LYS A 27 -11.51 -14.75 -3.90
N PRO A 28 -11.35 -15.82 -3.11
CA PRO A 28 -10.12 -16.61 -3.12
C PRO A 28 -9.72 -17.09 -4.52
N SER A 29 -10.71 -17.35 -5.39
CA SER A 29 -10.51 -17.73 -6.80
C SER A 29 -9.89 -16.63 -7.67
N ASP A 30 -9.97 -15.36 -7.26
CA ASP A 30 -9.39 -14.25 -8.00
C ASP A 30 -7.84 -14.28 -7.94
N GLY A 31 -7.28 -15.00 -6.96
CA GLY A 31 -5.86 -15.28 -6.88
C GLY A 31 -4.99 -14.02 -6.78
N TRP A 32 -3.74 -14.15 -7.19
CA TRP A 32 -2.80 -13.02 -7.21
C TRP A 32 -3.14 -12.01 -8.30
N GLU A 33 -3.61 -12.49 -9.45
CA GLU A 33 -3.93 -11.67 -10.62
C GLU A 33 -5.03 -10.66 -10.29
N GLY A 34 -6.09 -11.08 -9.60
CA GLY A 34 -7.15 -10.17 -9.17
C GLY A 34 -6.70 -9.18 -8.09
N VAL A 35 -5.75 -9.57 -7.23
CA VAL A 35 -5.12 -8.68 -6.25
C VAL A 35 -4.30 -7.61 -6.98
N LYS A 36 -3.44 -8.03 -7.91
CA LYS A 36 -2.59 -7.15 -8.72
C LYS A 36 -3.44 -6.15 -9.52
N GLU A 37 -4.47 -6.63 -10.21
CA GLU A 37 -5.39 -5.79 -10.96
C GLU A 37 -6.07 -4.74 -10.06
N PHE A 38 -6.55 -5.17 -8.89
CA PHE A 38 -7.18 -4.24 -7.93
C PHE A 38 -6.20 -3.16 -7.46
N ILE A 39 -4.95 -3.51 -7.17
CA ILE A 39 -3.91 -2.55 -6.75
C ILE A 39 -3.63 -1.54 -7.87
N LEU A 40 -3.39 -2.01 -9.10
CA LEU A 40 -3.09 -1.14 -10.23
C LEU A 40 -4.26 -0.23 -10.58
N CYS A 41 -5.49 -0.76 -10.50
CA CYS A 41 -6.71 0.01 -10.70
C CYS A 41 -6.87 1.10 -9.63
N ALA A 42 -6.59 0.79 -8.35
CA ALA A 42 -6.61 1.79 -7.29
C ALA A 42 -5.58 2.91 -7.52
N ILE A 43 -4.37 2.56 -7.97
CA ILE A 43 -3.31 3.53 -8.30
C ILE A 43 -3.72 4.41 -9.49
N ALA A 44 -4.22 3.81 -10.56
CA ALA A 44 -4.68 4.52 -11.75
C ALA A 44 -5.82 5.49 -11.41
N ASN A 45 -6.81 5.04 -10.64
CA ASN A 45 -7.96 5.84 -10.23
C ASN A 45 -7.58 6.98 -9.28
N ALA A 46 -6.54 6.80 -8.44
CA ALA A 46 -6.04 7.88 -7.60
C ALA A 46 -5.55 9.07 -8.46
N GLY A 47 -4.91 8.77 -9.60
CA GLY A 47 -4.58 9.76 -10.63
C GLY A 47 -3.92 11.04 -10.09
N PRO A 48 -4.28 12.23 -10.57
CA PRO A 48 -3.76 13.49 -10.00
C PRO A 48 -4.29 13.80 -8.58
N ASN A 49 -5.39 13.17 -8.16
CA ASN A 49 -6.16 13.55 -6.96
C ASN A 49 -5.45 13.28 -5.63
N ALA A 50 -4.35 12.53 -5.65
CA ALA A 50 -3.54 12.24 -4.47
C ALA A 50 -2.08 12.70 -4.59
N CYS A 51 -1.81 13.69 -5.45
CA CYS A 51 -0.49 14.32 -5.62
C CYS A 51 0.66 13.30 -5.79
N PRO A 52 0.66 12.48 -6.87
CA PRO A 52 1.75 11.55 -7.16
C PRO A 52 3.10 12.29 -7.32
N PRO A 53 4.24 11.59 -7.16
CA PRO A 53 4.36 10.13 -7.13
C PRO A 53 3.97 9.51 -5.78
N PHE A 54 3.39 8.32 -5.84
CA PHE A 54 2.84 7.63 -4.68
C PHE A 54 3.85 6.75 -3.95
N THR A 55 3.71 6.65 -2.64
CA THR A 55 4.05 5.41 -1.92
C THR A 55 2.74 4.65 -1.70
N VAL A 56 2.71 3.35 -2.03
CA VAL A 56 1.48 2.55 -1.95
C VAL A 56 1.65 1.49 -0.87
N GLY A 57 0.79 1.52 0.14
CA GLY A 57 0.71 0.47 1.14
C GLY A 57 -0.42 -0.49 0.79
N VAL A 58 -0.16 -1.79 0.83
CA VAL A 58 -1.11 -2.84 0.48
C VAL A 58 -1.22 -3.80 1.65
N GLY A 59 -2.44 -4.11 2.06
CA GLY A 59 -2.75 -5.12 3.07
C GLY A 59 -3.56 -6.24 2.47
N ILE A 60 -3.08 -7.49 2.57
CA ILE A 60 -3.74 -8.67 2.00
C ILE A 60 -4.05 -9.66 3.13
N GLY A 61 -5.30 -10.11 3.21
CA GLY A 61 -5.75 -11.07 4.22
C GLY A 61 -6.19 -10.42 5.53
N GLY A 62 -6.27 -11.23 6.60
CA GLY A 62 -6.86 -10.82 7.87
C GLY A 62 -8.38 -10.70 7.82
N THR A 63 -8.93 -9.84 8.68
CA THR A 63 -10.34 -9.43 8.63
C THR A 63 -10.53 -8.21 7.74
N PHE A 64 -11.79 -7.83 7.48
CA PHE A 64 -12.11 -6.62 6.72
C PHE A 64 -11.35 -5.40 7.26
N ASP A 65 -11.54 -5.04 8.51
CA ASP A 65 -10.87 -3.92 9.17
C ASP A 65 -9.35 -4.09 9.26
N TYR A 66 -8.86 -5.31 9.52
CA TYR A 66 -7.43 -5.54 9.72
C TYR A 66 -6.62 -5.37 8.42
N SER A 67 -7.19 -5.70 7.25
CA SER A 67 -6.53 -5.46 5.96
C SER A 67 -6.16 -3.97 5.76
N ALA A 68 -7.03 -3.05 6.18
CA ALA A 68 -6.74 -1.62 6.15
C ALA A 68 -5.64 -1.22 7.13
N VAL A 69 -5.61 -1.84 8.32
CA VAL A 69 -4.53 -1.65 9.30
C VAL A 69 -3.19 -2.12 8.72
N LEU A 70 -3.15 -3.27 8.05
CA LEU A 70 -1.95 -3.78 7.38
C LEU A 70 -1.47 -2.84 6.29
N ALA A 71 -2.37 -2.35 5.43
CA ALA A 71 -2.04 -1.38 4.39
C ALA A 71 -1.44 -0.10 4.97
N LYS A 72 -1.96 0.41 6.09
CA LYS A 72 -1.36 1.56 6.80
C LYS A 72 -0.02 1.22 7.44
N LYS A 73 0.13 0.03 8.02
CA LYS A 73 1.41 -0.43 8.59
C LYS A 73 2.51 -0.50 7.53
N ALA A 74 2.18 -0.96 6.32
CA ALA A 74 3.10 -1.03 5.19
C ALA A 74 3.78 0.32 4.91
N LEU A 75 3.04 1.43 5.03
CA LEU A 75 3.54 2.79 4.78
C LEU A 75 4.58 3.30 5.79
N PHE A 76 4.79 2.60 6.90
CA PHE A 76 5.83 2.95 7.87
C PHE A 76 7.20 2.36 7.55
N ARG A 77 7.30 1.41 6.60
CA ARG A 77 8.58 0.94 6.07
C ARG A 77 9.23 2.01 5.21
N HIS A 78 10.55 2.13 5.28
CA HIS A 78 11.30 3.13 4.52
C HIS A 78 11.21 2.88 3.02
N ILE A 79 11.39 3.93 2.20
CA ILE A 79 11.45 3.75 0.74
C ILE A 79 12.63 2.85 0.40
N GLY A 80 12.39 1.84 -0.43
CA GLY A 80 13.37 0.81 -0.80
C GLY A 80 13.50 -0.34 0.20
N GLU A 81 12.80 -0.28 1.35
CA GLU A 81 12.75 -1.39 2.32
C GLU A 81 11.72 -2.44 1.86
N ARG A 82 12.22 -3.59 1.41
CA ARG A 82 11.40 -4.71 0.92
C ARG A 82 10.91 -5.60 2.05
N HIS A 83 9.86 -6.34 1.77
CA HIS A 83 9.29 -7.30 2.72
C HIS A 83 10.33 -8.41 3.06
N PRO A 84 10.41 -8.91 4.31
CA PRO A 84 11.38 -9.93 4.70
C PRO A 84 11.18 -11.28 4.01
N ASP A 85 9.95 -11.63 3.63
CA ASP A 85 9.68 -12.77 2.75
C ASP A 85 10.07 -12.43 1.29
N PRO A 86 11.05 -13.14 0.68
CA PRO A 86 11.51 -12.88 -0.69
C PRO A 86 10.41 -13.02 -1.75
N ARG A 87 9.38 -13.85 -1.48
CA ARG A 87 8.26 -14.02 -2.40
C ARG A 87 7.45 -12.74 -2.50
N ILE A 88 7.17 -12.11 -1.36
CA ILE A 88 6.42 -10.85 -1.28
C ILE A 88 7.27 -9.69 -1.79
N ALA A 89 8.57 -9.65 -1.46
CA ALA A 89 9.50 -8.64 -1.97
C ALA A 89 9.52 -8.59 -3.50
N LYS A 90 9.51 -9.75 -4.17
CA LYS A 90 9.43 -9.83 -5.63
C LYS A 90 8.12 -9.23 -6.17
N LEU A 91 7.00 -9.44 -5.48
CA LEU A 91 5.71 -8.87 -5.87
C LEU A 91 5.68 -7.34 -5.69
N GLU A 92 6.34 -6.82 -4.65
CA GLU A 92 6.51 -5.37 -4.44
C GLU A 92 7.26 -4.75 -5.62
N GLU A 93 8.35 -5.36 -6.06
CA GLU A 93 9.14 -4.90 -7.22
C GLU A 93 8.34 -4.94 -8.52
N GLU A 94 7.67 -6.06 -8.79
CA GLU A 94 6.79 -6.20 -9.96
C GLU A 94 5.71 -5.12 -9.98
N LEU A 95 5.05 -4.85 -8.84
CA LEU A 95 4.01 -3.82 -8.76
C LEU A 95 4.55 -2.41 -8.98
N ILE A 96 5.78 -2.10 -8.56
CA ILE A 96 6.40 -0.79 -8.83
C ILE A 96 6.61 -0.60 -10.33
N GLU A 97 7.15 -1.60 -11.01
CA GLU A 97 7.34 -1.56 -12.47
C GLU A 97 6.00 -1.37 -13.19
N GLU A 98 4.98 -2.16 -12.82
CA GLU A 98 3.66 -2.13 -13.43
C GLU A 98 2.91 -0.82 -13.13
N ALA A 99 3.02 -0.28 -11.91
CA ALA A 99 2.45 1.01 -11.56
C ALA A 99 3.08 2.16 -12.37
N ASN A 100 4.38 2.09 -12.64
CA ASN A 100 5.06 3.11 -13.44
C ASN A 100 4.73 3.01 -14.94
N LYS A 101 4.36 1.83 -15.44
CA LYS A 101 3.81 1.66 -16.80
C LYS A 101 2.44 2.31 -17.00
N LEU A 102 1.70 2.63 -15.91
CA LEU A 102 0.41 3.32 -16.01
C LEU A 102 0.51 4.75 -16.57
N GLY A 103 1.69 5.37 -16.52
CA GLY A 103 1.93 6.67 -17.13
C GLY A 103 1.19 7.85 -16.48
N VAL A 104 0.69 7.72 -15.24
CA VAL A 104 0.07 8.84 -14.50
C VAL A 104 1.10 9.94 -14.24
N GLY A 105 2.29 9.56 -13.80
CA GLY A 105 3.42 10.45 -13.56
C GLY A 105 3.22 11.48 -12.43
N PRO A 106 4.23 12.33 -12.17
CA PRO A 106 4.20 13.31 -11.09
C PRO A 106 3.04 14.31 -11.26
N LEU A 107 2.28 14.52 -10.18
CA LEU A 107 1.06 15.34 -10.13
C LEU A 107 -0.01 15.03 -11.19
N GLY A 108 0.11 13.89 -11.91
CA GLY A 108 -0.81 13.50 -12.98
C GLY A 108 -0.53 14.15 -14.33
N PHE A 109 0.65 14.74 -14.55
CA PHE A 109 1.04 15.32 -15.85
C PHE A 109 1.64 14.33 -16.84
N GLY A 110 1.60 13.03 -16.53
CA GLY A 110 2.29 12.01 -17.29
C GLY A 110 3.76 11.85 -16.92
N GLY A 111 4.39 10.80 -17.46
CA GLY A 111 5.80 10.50 -17.23
C GLY A 111 6.03 9.07 -16.72
N SER A 112 7.26 8.79 -16.31
CA SER A 112 7.72 7.44 -15.95
C SER A 112 7.64 7.11 -14.46
N THR A 113 7.19 8.04 -13.62
CA THR A 113 7.17 7.88 -12.15
C THR A 113 5.78 8.17 -11.59
N THR A 114 4.93 7.15 -11.60
CA THR A 114 3.62 7.13 -10.93
C THR A 114 3.76 6.79 -9.45
N ALA A 115 4.58 5.77 -9.14
CA ALA A 115 4.83 5.31 -7.78
C ALA A 115 6.34 5.21 -7.53
N VAL A 116 6.78 5.78 -6.41
CA VAL A 116 8.16 5.63 -5.93
C VAL A 116 8.37 4.32 -5.20
N ASP A 117 7.31 3.75 -4.61
CA ASP A 117 7.39 2.48 -3.91
C ASP A 117 6.01 1.83 -3.72
N VAL A 118 5.99 0.50 -3.66
CA VAL A 118 4.81 -0.32 -3.32
C VAL A 118 5.23 -1.30 -2.24
N LYS A 119 4.43 -1.41 -1.18
CA LYS A 119 4.75 -2.20 0.02
C LYS A 119 3.56 -3.06 0.42
N ILE A 120 3.79 -4.36 0.58
CA ILE A 120 2.77 -5.33 0.91
C ILE A 120 2.97 -5.87 2.33
N GLU A 121 1.91 -5.85 3.12
CA GLU A 121 1.81 -6.61 4.37
C GLU A 121 0.74 -7.69 4.20
N VAL A 122 1.04 -8.91 4.63
CA VAL A 122 0.14 -10.07 4.50
C VAL A 122 -0.25 -10.61 5.87
N ALA A 123 -1.46 -11.14 5.97
CA ALA A 123 -1.90 -11.91 7.13
C ALA A 123 -2.70 -13.16 6.71
N PRO A 124 -2.71 -14.22 7.52
CA PRO A 124 -3.60 -15.36 7.33
C PRO A 124 -5.06 -14.91 7.25
N VAL A 125 -5.87 -15.65 6.50
CA VAL A 125 -7.29 -15.34 6.32
C VAL A 125 -8.12 -16.62 6.22
N HIS A 126 -9.41 -16.50 6.56
CA HIS A 126 -10.37 -17.57 6.35
C HIS A 126 -10.45 -17.94 4.86
N ILE A 127 -10.49 -19.24 4.55
CA ILE A 127 -10.42 -19.78 3.18
C ILE A 127 -11.51 -19.24 2.23
N ALA A 128 -12.64 -18.79 2.77
CA ALA A 128 -13.75 -18.22 1.98
C ALA A 128 -13.56 -16.74 1.59
N SER A 129 -12.52 -16.06 2.08
CA SER A 129 -12.37 -14.61 1.97
C SER A 129 -10.99 -14.21 1.47
N LEU A 130 -10.91 -13.11 0.72
CA LEU A 130 -9.65 -12.44 0.39
C LEU A 130 -9.79 -10.91 0.52
N PRO A 131 -9.73 -10.34 1.74
CA PRO A 131 -9.71 -8.91 1.96
C PRO A 131 -8.42 -8.30 1.40
N VAL A 132 -8.54 -7.22 0.64
CA VAL A 132 -7.41 -6.44 0.16
C VAL A 132 -7.69 -4.96 0.35
N ALA A 133 -6.74 -4.26 0.95
CA ALA A 133 -6.77 -2.82 1.11
C ALA A 133 -5.54 -2.18 0.46
N VAL A 134 -5.75 -1.04 -0.22
CA VAL A 134 -4.73 -0.22 -0.85
C VAL A 134 -4.79 1.16 -0.21
N ASN A 135 -3.77 1.53 0.55
CA ASN A 135 -3.61 2.85 1.14
C ASN A 135 -2.65 3.69 0.30
N ILE A 136 -3.16 4.76 -0.30
CA ILE A 136 -2.39 5.67 -1.14
C ILE A 136 -1.72 6.71 -0.25
N GLN A 137 -0.41 6.87 -0.36
CA GLN A 137 0.35 7.95 0.26
C GLN A 137 0.83 8.93 -0.80
N CYS A 138 0.42 10.20 -0.66
CA CYS A 138 0.89 11.29 -1.51
C CYS A 138 2.37 11.61 -1.25
N HIS A 139 2.97 12.43 -2.12
CA HIS A 139 4.36 12.87 -1.94
C HIS A 139 4.65 13.50 -0.57
N ALA A 140 3.64 14.09 0.09
CA ALA A 140 3.74 14.60 1.46
C ALA A 140 3.70 13.45 2.50
N ALA A 141 4.72 12.59 2.48
CA ALA A 141 4.92 11.50 3.43
C ALA A 141 5.40 12.04 4.78
N ARG A 142 4.48 12.10 5.76
CA ARG A 142 4.70 12.73 7.08
C ARG A 142 4.60 11.70 8.19
N HIS A 143 5.63 10.88 8.33
CA HIS A 143 5.71 9.83 9.35
C HIS A 143 6.84 10.10 10.34
N LYS A 144 6.61 9.77 11.60
CA LYS A 144 7.64 9.78 12.65
C LYS A 144 7.47 8.56 13.54
N GLU A 145 8.58 7.96 13.91
CA GLU A 145 8.65 6.87 14.86
C GLU A 145 9.56 7.28 16.01
N ILE A 146 9.14 6.99 17.24
CA ILE A 146 9.93 7.18 18.46
C ILE A 146 9.78 5.96 19.38
N GLU A 147 10.77 5.77 20.25
CA GLU A 147 10.77 4.80 21.33
C GLU A 147 11.08 5.56 22.62
N ILE A 148 10.25 5.36 23.65
CA ILE A 148 10.40 5.96 24.98
C ILE A 148 10.42 4.87 26.05
#